data_AF-A0A962I6C0-F1
#
_entry.id   AF-A0A962I6C0-F1
#
_cell.length_a   1.000
_cell.length_b   1.000
_cell.length_c   1.000
_cell.angle_alpha   90.00
_cell.angle_beta   90.00
_cell.angle_gamma   90.00
#
_symmetry.space_group_name_H-M   'P 1'
#
loop_
_entity.id
_entity.type
_entity.pdbx_description
1 polymer ?
#
loop_
_entity_poly.entity_id
_entity_poly.type
_entity_poly.pdbx_seq_one_letter_code
_entity_poly.pdbx_strand_id
1 'polypeptide(L)'
;MPRRRQRQRGKPSGNWHYLLALVPIGLIAYSTWREEGVRIAELEREAVAQAQQRALDTQLFSGGHFQLIYGQCSEWWRERWSLHHQPEALAWWQGGLTAYFQQGADAGSWRQIQCDADRVHRGPRVDVPYADQLPAEHLDSGEANSDDAAAWGQALAQLGQRYLDHGLLGVELLRLPSGAVLRRDWVGLEGGATGSIQTYGDVDSADQRFPWLFPAAVFPLGESAPSELRVRPARRWTEEPMAALEAIAAVLPAGALISEIELTPDQIDVSIVHPTAAFDADQPPAPFGEMTLDEYGVASRGWWYPREEPGFGCRSGRTLEQLSQLLLTAQIPTQPQSAWYSCSPAFSDGQNGSWTVR
;
A
#
# COMPACT_ATOMS: atom_id res chain seq x y z
N MET A 1 -16.96 104.61 1.28
CA MET A 1 -18.40 104.64 1.65
C MET A 1 -19.00 103.24 1.42
N PRO A 2 -20.07 102.83 2.13
CA PRO A 2 -20.01 101.88 3.26
C PRO A 2 -20.35 100.40 2.97
N ARG A 3 -20.09 99.60 4.02
CA ARG A 3 -20.41 98.18 4.27
C ARG A 3 -21.91 97.84 4.24
N ARG A 4 -22.24 96.59 3.87
CA ARG A 4 -23.01 95.67 4.74
C ARG A 4 -22.66 94.21 4.46
N ARG A 5 -22.24 93.50 5.52
CA ARG A 5 -22.01 92.05 5.56
C ARG A 5 -23.34 91.34 5.77
N GLN A 6 -23.58 90.23 5.05
CA GLN A 6 -24.51 89.19 5.48
C GLN A 6 -23.82 87.83 5.38
N ARG A 7 -23.85 87.11 6.51
CA ARG A 7 -23.24 85.79 6.73
C ARG A 7 -23.89 84.74 5.84
N GLN A 8 -23.09 83.98 5.08
CA GLN A 8 -23.51 82.67 4.59
C GLN A 8 -22.88 81.58 5.46
N ARG A 9 -23.74 80.67 5.91
CA ARG A 9 -23.43 79.49 6.72
C ARG A 9 -22.45 78.60 5.96
N GLY A 10 -21.34 78.24 6.61
CA GLY A 10 -20.47 77.16 6.14
C GLY A 10 -21.26 75.86 6.10
N LYS A 11 -21.54 75.36 4.90
CA LYS A 11 -21.85 73.94 4.70
C LYS A 11 -20.51 73.19 4.75
N PRO A 12 -20.32 72.23 5.66
CA PRO A 12 -19.23 71.29 5.51
C PRO A 12 -19.59 70.41 4.30
N SER A 13 -19.00 70.68 3.14
CA SER A 13 -18.94 69.70 2.05
C SER A 13 -17.92 68.63 2.45
N GLY A 14 -18.26 67.88 3.49
CA GLY A 14 -17.55 66.69 3.89
C GLY A 14 -17.74 65.65 2.78
N ASN A 15 -16.62 65.20 2.24
CA ASN A 15 -16.50 64.25 1.14
C ASN A 15 -16.91 62.82 1.59
N TRP A 16 -18.13 62.67 2.12
CA TRP A 16 -18.64 61.44 2.75
C TRP A 16 -18.73 60.25 1.78
N HIS A 17 -18.80 60.50 0.46
CA HIS A 17 -18.87 59.45 -0.55
C HIS A 17 -17.55 58.70 -0.75
N TYR A 18 -16.39 59.31 -0.47
CA TYR A 18 -15.10 58.62 -0.55
C TYR A 18 -14.84 57.71 0.67
N LEU A 19 -15.38 58.06 1.85
CA LEU A 19 -15.24 57.22 3.04
C LEU A 19 -16.10 55.95 2.96
N LEU A 20 -17.26 55.99 2.29
CA LEU A 20 -18.13 54.82 2.14
C LEU A 20 -17.61 53.78 1.14
N ALA A 21 -16.83 54.19 0.12
CA ALA A 21 -16.27 53.28 -0.88
C ALA A 21 -15.05 52.48 -0.37
N LEU A 22 -14.34 52.96 0.66
CA LEU A 22 -13.17 52.27 1.24
C LEU A 22 -13.54 51.22 2.29
N VAL A 23 -14.73 51.32 2.88
CA VAL A 23 -15.25 50.35 3.86
C VAL A 23 -15.37 48.93 3.28
N PRO A 24 -15.99 48.69 2.10
CA PRO A 24 -16.10 47.33 1.57
C PRO A 24 -14.75 46.72 1.17
N ILE A 25 -13.81 47.51 0.66
CA ILE A 25 -12.46 47.03 0.30
C ILE A 25 -11.67 46.66 1.58
N GLY A 26 -11.74 47.51 2.61
CA GLY A 26 -11.13 47.21 3.91
C GLY A 26 -11.74 45.98 4.59
N LEU A 27 -13.04 45.76 4.45
CA LEU A 27 -13.72 44.57 4.97
C LEU A 27 -13.30 43.29 4.26
N ILE A 28 -13.15 43.31 2.92
CA ILE A 28 -12.67 42.16 2.14
C ILE A 28 -11.21 41.84 2.47
N ALA A 29 -10.33 42.85 2.49
CA ALA A 29 -8.93 42.64 2.83
C ALA A 29 -8.74 42.12 4.27
N TYR A 30 -9.57 42.61 5.20
CA TYR A 30 -9.59 42.13 6.59
C TYR A 30 -10.14 40.70 6.69
N SER A 31 -11.18 40.33 5.94
CA SER A 31 -11.74 38.97 5.96
C SER A 31 -10.74 37.96 5.39
N THR A 32 -10.09 38.26 4.26
CA THR A 32 -9.05 37.38 3.69
C THR A 32 -7.83 37.26 4.60
N TRP A 33 -7.39 38.35 5.23
CA TRP A 33 -6.28 38.31 6.19
C TRP A 33 -6.64 37.51 7.45
N ARG A 34 -7.88 37.63 7.93
CA ARG A 34 -8.38 36.86 9.08
C ARG A 34 -8.50 35.38 8.76
N GLU A 35 -9.02 35.02 7.58
CA GLU A 35 -9.12 33.63 7.11
C GLU A 35 -7.72 33.00 6.97
N GLU A 36 -6.77 33.72 6.39
CA GLU A 36 -5.38 33.28 6.30
C GLU A 36 -4.75 33.08 7.68
N GLY A 37 -4.96 34.03 8.60
CA GLY A 37 -4.47 33.93 9.97
C GLY A 37 -5.07 32.75 10.75
N VAL A 38 -6.36 32.46 10.55
CA VAL A 38 -7.01 31.27 11.13
C VAL A 38 -6.42 29.99 10.53
N ARG A 39 -6.25 29.94 9.21
CA ARG A 39 -5.66 28.78 8.52
C ARG A 39 -4.22 28.50 8.96
N ILE A 40 -3.37 29.53 9.06
CA ILE A 40 -1.99 29.38 9.54
C ILE A 40 -2.00 28.87 10.99
N ALA A 41 -2.83 29.45 11.87
CA ALA A 41 -2.91 29.01 13.26
C ALA A 41 -3.46 27.57 13.39
N GLU A 42 -4.33 27.14 12.49
CA GLU A 42 -4.82 25.75 12.43
C GLU A 42 -3.72 24.79 11.98
N LEU A 43 -3.00 25.11 10.89
CA LEU A 43 -1.85 24.34 10.43
C LEU A 43 -0.75 24.24 11.49
N GLU A 44 -0.48 25.31 12.23
CA GLU A 44 0.49 25.29 13.34
C GLU A 44 0.04 24.36 14.47
N ARG A 45 -1.25 24.37 14.83
CA ARG A 45 -1.80 23.45 15.85
C ARG A 45 -1.73 22.01 15.38
N GLU A 46 -2.09 21.74 14.14
CA GLU A 46 -1.97 20.41 13.53
C GLU A 46 -0.51 19.93 13.53
N ALA A 47 0.43 20.80 13.14
CA ALA A 47 1.85 20.47 13.14
C ALA A 47 2.38 20.16 14.56
N VAL A 48 1.99 20.95 15.57
CA VAL A 48 2.36 20.68 16.97
C VAL A 48 1.75 19.38 17.47
N ALA A 49 0.47 19.12 17.17
CA ALA A 49 -0.19 17.87 17.55
C ALA A 49 0.49 16.65 16.88
N GLN A 50 0.84 16.76 15.59
CA GLN A 50 1.58 15.72 14.88
C GLN A 50 2.98 15.50 15.49
N ALA A 51 3.70 16.56 15.85
CA ALA A 51 5.01 16.46 16.48
C ALA A 51 4.94 15.80 17.86
N GLN A 52 3.91 16.13 18.66
CA GLN A 52 3.66 15.49 19.95
C GLN A 52 3.34 14.00 19.78
N GLN A 53 2.50 13.65 18.80
CA GLN A 53 2.19 12.25 18.50
C GLN A 53 3.45 11.48 18.10
N ARG A 54 4.28 12.02 17.20
CA ARG A 54 5.55 11.38 16.81
C ARG A 54 6.51 11.18 17.98
N ALA A 55 6.55 12.10 18.93
CA ALA A 55 7.38 11.96 20.12
C ALA A 55 6.88 10.81 21.02
N LEU A 56 5.56 10.66 21.18
CA LEU A 56 4.95 9.54 21.89
C LEU A 56 5.21 8.21 21.17
N ASP A 57 5.05 8.18 19.85
CA ASP A 57 5.32 6.99 19.04
C ASP A 57 6.81 6.60 19.16
N THR A 58 7.73 7.56 19.03
CA THR A 58 9.17 7.32 19.22
C THR A 58 9.48 6.73 20.61
N GLN A 59 8.82 7.24 21.65
CA GLN A 59 8.97 6.71 23.00
C GLN A 59 8.43 5.27 23.11
N LEU A 60 7.31 4.96 22.46
CA LEU A 60 6.74 3.62 22.41
C LEU A 60 7.70 2.61 21.77
N PHE A 61 8.22 2.93 20.58
CA PHE A 61 9.12 2.05 19.83
C PHE A 61 10.47 1.87 20.53
N SER A 62 11.05 2.96 21.05
CA SER A 62 12.31 2.88 21.81
C SER A 62 12.20 2.11 23.12
N GLY A 63 11.01 2.08 23.73
CA GLY A 63 10.72 1.27 24.91
C GLY A 63 10.67 -0.24 24.63
N GLY A 64 10.55 -0.64 23.35
CA GLY A 64 10.65 -2.03 22.96
C GLY A 64 9.64 -2.93 23.66
N HIS A 65 8.37 -2.51 23.76
CA HIS A 65 7.28 -3.34 24.32
C HIS A 65 6.50 -4.01 23.19
N PHE A 66 6.64 -5.33 23.00
CA PHE A 66 6.05 -6.02 21.85
C PHE A 66 4.55 -5.84 21.77
N GLN A 67 3.82 -6.06 22.87
CA GLN A 67 2.35 -6.01 22.86
C GLN A 67 1.81 -4.64 22.43
N LEU A 68 2.44 -3.57 22.90
CA LEU A 68 2.02 -2.21 22.56
C LEU A 68 2.35 -1.87 21.10
N ILE A 69 3.57 -2.22 20.66
CA ILE A 69 4.00 -2.01 19.27
C ILE A 69 3.15 -2.83 18.31
N TYR A 70 2.96 -4.13 18.56
CA TYR A 70 2.13 -5.00 17.75
C TYR A 70 0.67 -4.51 17.70
N GLY A 71 0.11 -4.10 18.84
CA GLY A 71 -1.23 -3.51 18.90
C GLY A 71 -1.35 -2.30 17.98
N GLN A 72 -0.46 -1.30 18.15
CA GLN A 72 -0.45 -0.08 17.34
C GLN A 72 -0.24 -0.36 15.85
N CYS A 73 0.72 -1.23 15.50
CA CYS A 73 0.99 -1.60 14.13
C CYS A 73 -0.18 -2.34 13.49
N SER A 74 -0.83 -3.26 14.21
CA SER A 74 -1.99 -4.00 13.70
C SER A 74 -3.21 -3.11 13.43
N GLU A 75 -3.39 -2.04 14.20
CA GLU A 75 -4.40 -1.01 13.91
C GLU A 75 -4.04 -0.27 12.64
N TRP A 76 -2.79 0.21 12.51
CA TRP A 76 -2.34 0.94 11.34
C TRP A 76 -2.39 0.11 10.05
N TRP A 77 -2.05 -1.18 10.08
CA TRP A 77 -2.16 -2.06 8.91
C TRP A 77 -3.61 -2.25 8.45
N ARG A 78 -4.54 -2.39 9.40
CA ARG A 78 -5.98 -2.52 9.14
C ARG A 78 -6.55 -1.23 8.56
N GLU A 79 -6.22 -0.08 9.15
CA GLU A 79 -6.71 1.23 8.70
C GLU A 79 -6.14 1.61 7.33
N ARG A 80 -4.84 1.38 7.11
CA ARG A 80 -4.15 1.85 5.91
C ARG A 80 -4.32 0.94 4.70
N TRP A 81 -4.39 -0.39 4.92
CA TRP A 81 -4.35 -1.38 3.84
C TRP A 81 -5.40 -2.49 3.95
N SER A 82 -6.36 -2.39 4.88
CA SER A 82 -7.42 -3.38 5.08
C SER A 82 -6.90 -4.81 5.29
N LEU A 83 -5.71 -4.94 5.88
CA LEU A 83 -5.10 -6.22 6.23
C LEU A 83 -5.70 -6.72 7.56
N HIS A 84 -6.81 -7.46 7.46
CA HIS A 84 -7.53 -7.99 8.63
C HIS A 84 -7.04 -9.36 9.10
N HIS A 85 -6.27 -10.07 8.26
CA HIS A 85 -5.68 -11.36 8.61
C HIS A 85 -4.37 -11.16 9.39
N GLN A 86 -3.94 -12.22 10.08
CA GLN A 86 -2.65 -12.22 10.78
C GLN A 86 -1.51 -12.36 9.76
N PRO A 87 -0.33 -11.76 10.02
CA PRO A 87 0.83 -11.96 9.17
C PRO A 87 1.34 -13.39 9.25
N GLU A 88 1.99 -13.85 8.18
CA GLU A 88 2.65 -15.16 8.10
C GLU A 88 4.04 -15.14 8.74
N ALA A 89 4.67 -13.97 8.81
CA ALA A 89 5.95 -13.80 9.49
C ALA A 89 6.07 -12.39 10.11
N LEU A 90 6.86 -12.28 11.16
CA LEU A 90 7.12 -11.05 11.91
C LEU A 90 8.59 -10.93 12.27
N ALA A 91 9.13 -9.71 12.27
CA ALA A 91 10.44 -9.38 12.79
C ALA A 91 10.34 -8.11 13.65
N TRP A 92 10.72 -8.20 14.91
CA TRP A 92 10.58 -7.13 15.89
C TRP A 92 11.94 -6.76 16.47
N TRP A 93 12.26 -5.46 16.47
CA TRP A 93 13.48 -4.91 17.05
C TRP A 93 13.22 -3.48 17.56
N GLN A 94 14.25 -2.84 18.12
CA GLN A 94 14.11 -1.50 18.71
C GLN A 94 13.66 -0.42 17.70
N GLY A 95 13.95 -0.62 16.41
CA GLY A 95 13.55 0.31 15.36
C GLY A 95 12.16 0.06 14.79
N GLY A 96 11.48 -1.03 15.16
CA GLY A 96 10.16 -1.31 14.60
C GLY A 96 9.72 -2.76 14.60
N LEU A 97 8.64 -2.98 13.86
CA LEU A 97 8.06 -4.28 13.56
C LEU A 97 7.90 -4.39 12.04
N THR A 98 8.49 -5.42 11.45
CA THR A 98 8.24 -5.82 10.06
C THR A 98 7.32 -7.03 10.07
N ALA A 99 6.33 -7.00 9.19
CA ALA A 99 5.34 -8.05 9.01
C ALA A 99 5.26 -8.46 7.55
N TYR A 100 4.99 -9.74 7.32
CA TYR A 100 4.88 -10.34 6.00
C TYR A 100 3.49 -10.92 5.82
N PHE A 101 2.79 -10.48 4.78
CA PHE A 101 1.41 -10.87 4.51
C PHE A 101 1.31 -11.60 3.18
N GLN A 102 0.53 -12.66 3.14
CA GLN A 102 0.03 -13.18 1.87
C GLN A 102 -1.00 -12.18 1.33
N GLN A 103 -0.67 -11.50 0.22
CA GLN A 103 -1.51 -10.46 -0.33
C GLN A 103 -1.72 -10.68 -1.84
N GLY A 104 -2.99 -10.64 -2.23
CA GLY A 104 -3.41 -10.81 -3.62
C GLY A 104 -3.57 -12.27 -4.00
N ALA A 105 -3.60 -12.54 -5.31
CA ALA A 105 -3.77 -13.88 -5.86
C ALA A 105 -2.47 -14.73 -5.90
N ASP A 106 -1.34 -14.18 -5.45
CA ASP A 106 -0.05 -14.87 -5.50
C ASP A 106 0.32 -15.45 -4.14
N ALA A 107 0.19 -16.76 -4.02
CA ALA A 107 0.61 -17.51 -2.85
C ALA A 107 2.13 -17.78 -2.81
N GLY A 108 2.86 -17.49 -3.89
CA GLY A 108 4.31 -17.63 -3.96
C GLY A 108 5.10 -16.42 -3.46
N SER A 109 4.42 -15.32 -3.12
CA SER A 109 5.07 -14.14 -2.52
C SER A 109 4.36 -13.60 -1.30
N TRP A 110 5.14 -12.99 -0.41
CA TRP A 110 4.63 -12.15 0.66
C TRP A 110 4.89 -10.68 0.38
N ARG A 111 3.94 -9.84 0.79
CA ARG A 111 4.14 -8.40 0.89
C ARG A 111 4.78 -8.07 2.23
N GLN A 112 5.95 -7.43 2.18
CA GLN A 112 6.58 -6.87 3.37
C GLN A 112 5.91 -5.55 3.75
N ILE A 113 5.64 -5.38 5.04
CA ILE A 113 5.08 -4.19 5.65
C ILE A 113 5.94 -3.82 6.86
N GLN A 114 6.51 -2.62 6.86
CA GLN A 114 7.29 -2.10 7.98
C GLN A 114 6.43 -1.16 8.82
N CYS A 115 6.59 -1.21 10.14
CA CYS A 115 5.94 -0.35 11.11
C CYS A 115 6.99 0.20 12.08
N ASP A 116 7.08 1.52 12.18
CA ASP A 116 8.00 2.23 13.06
C ASP A 116 7.36 3.52 13.60
N ALA A 117 8.15 4.37 14.26
CA ALA A 117 7.67 5.63 14.83
C ALA A 117 7.14 6.62 13.78
N ASP A 118 7.49 6.46 12.50
CA ASP A 118 6.97 7.25 11.38
C ASP A 118 5.69 6.65 10.77
N ARG A 119 5.17 5.57 11.36
CA ARG A 119 4.00 4.76 10.98
C ARG A 119 4.33 3.56 10.10
N VAL A 120 3.44 3.26 9.17
CA VAL A 120 3.47 2.04 8.37
C VAL A 120 3.90 2.34 6.94
N HIS A 121 4.88 1.58 6.48
CA HIS A 121 5.51 1.71 5.17
C HIS A 121 5.36 0.42 4.40
N ARG A 122 4.98 0.54 3.12
CA ARG A 122 4.89 -0.60 2.22
C ARG A 122 6.31 -0.97 1.76
N GLY A 123 6.71 -2.20 2.03
CA GLY A 123 7.97 -2.77 1.56
C GLY A 123 7.82 -3.54 0.25
N PRO A 124 8.91 -4.21 -0.19
CA PRO A 124 8.90 -5.01 -1.40
C PRO A 124 8.04 -6.28 -1.26
N ARG A 125 7.88 -7.00 -2.37
CA ARG A 125 7.50 -8.42 -2.31
C ARG A 125 8.73 -9.30 -2.16
N VAL A 126 8.58 -10.37 -1.40
CA VAL A 126 9.61 -11.39 -1.19
C VAL A 126 9.05 -12.77 -1.53
N ASP A 127 9.90 -13.70 -1.92
CA ASP A 127 9.51 -15.09 -2.10
C ASP A 127 9.09 -15.71 -0.76
N VAL A 128 8.05 -16.55 -0.79
CA VAL A 128 7.62 -17.31 0.39
C VAL A 128 8.69 -18.35 0.75
N PRO A 129 9.25 -18.32 1.97
CA PRO A 129 10.10 -19.40 2.46
C PRO A 129 9.34 -20.72 2.44
N TYR A 130 9.99 -21.80 2.03
CA TYR A 130 9.39 -23.13 1.94
C TYR A 130 8.20 -23.23 0.96
N ALA A 131 8.14 -22.35 -0.05
CA ALA A 131 7.10 -22.42 -1.08
C ALA A 131 7.09 -23.77 -1.82
N ASP A 132 8.23 -24.45 -1.91
CA ASP A 132 8.39 -25.81 -2.45
C ASP A 132 7.68 -26.89 -1.62
N GLN A 133 7.33 -26.60 -0.37
CA GLN A 133 6.67 -27.50 0.56
C GLN A 133 5.17 -27.21 0.72
N LEU A 134 4.66 -26.13 0.12
CA LEU A 134 3.23 -25.84 0.14
C LEU A 134 2.47 -26.95 -0.63
N PRO A 135 1.47 -27.60 -0.01
CA PRO A 135 0.57 -28.47 -0.75
C PRO A 135 -0.07 -27.67 -1.90
N ALA A 136 -0.20 -28.27 -3.09
CA ALA A 136 -0.82 -27.61 -4.25
C ALA A 136 -2.26 -27.13 -3.95
N GLU A 137 -2.92 -27.73 -2.96
CA GLU A 137 -4.30 -27.47 -2.54
C GLU A 137 -4.42 -26.33 -1.51
N HIS A 138 -3.32 -25.90 -0.87
CA HIS A 138 -3.32 -24.82 0.13
C HIS A 138 -3.42 -23.41 -0.48
N LEU A 139 -3.38 -23.31 -1.81
CA LEU A 139 -3.39 -22.05 -2.54
C LEU A 139 -4.80 -21.42 -2.61
N ASP A 140 -5.85 -22.19 -2.37
CA ASP A 140 -7.25 -21.76 -2.58
C ASP A 140 -8.08 -21.57 -1.30
N SER A 141 -7.68 -22.14 -0.16
CA SER A 141 -8.46 -22.04 1.08
C SER A 141 -7.85 -21.02 2.04
N GLY A 142 -8.33 -19.79 2.01
CA GLY A 142 -8.03 -18.75 3.01
C GLY A 142 -8.54 -19.05 4.43
N GLU A 143 -8.87 -20.30 4.74
CA GLU A 143 -9.24 -20.75 6.08
C GLU A 143 -8.04 -21.48 6.69
N ALA A 144 -7.34 -20.78 7.60
CA ALA A 144 -6.34 -21.40 8.46
C ALA A 144 -7.01 -22.52 9.26
N ASN A 145 -6.40 -23.70 9.31
CA ASN A 145 -6.90 -24.79 10.12
C ASN A 145 -6.91 -24.35 11.60
N SER A 146 -7.85 -24.83 12.42
CA SER A 146 -8.01 -24.33 13.79
C SER A 146 -6.77 -24.56 14.67
N ASP A 147 -6.01 -25.61 14.36
CA ASP A 147 -4.76 -25.95 15.04
C ASP A 147 -3.61 -25.03 14.63
N ASP A 148 -3.59 -24.55 13.37
CA ASP A 148 -2.60 -23.58 12.85
C ASP A 148 -2.72 -22.23 13.57
N ALA A 149 -3.95 -21.81 13.85
CA ALA A 149 -4.22 -20.58 14.59
C ALA A 149 -3.75 -20.65 16.05
N ALA A 150 -3.75 -21.85 16.66
CA ALA A 150 -3.38 -22.04 18.06
C ALA A 150 -1.86 -21.85 18.29
N ALA A 151 -1.01 -22.43 17.44
CA ALA A 151 0.45 -22.32 17.55
C ALA A 151 0.92 -20.86 17.39
N TRP A 152 0.35 -20.15 16.41
CA TRP A 152 0.64 -18.73 16.22
C TRP A 152 0.14 -17.86 17.38
N GLY A 153 -1.08 -18.09 17.85
CA GLY A 153 -1.62 -17.42 19.04
C GLY A 153 -0.74 -17.62 20.28
N GLN A 154 -0.23 -18.84 20.49
CA GLN A 154 0.68 -19.17 21.58
C GLN A 154 2.03 -18.43 21.45
N ALA A 155 2.62 -18.40 20.26
CA ALA A 155 3.87 -17.69 20.01
C ALA A 155 3.72 -16.19 20.28
N LEU A 156 2.65 -15.56 19.77
CA LEU A 156 2.34 -14.16 20.01
C LEU A 156 2.08 -13.85 21.50
N ALA A 157 1.33 -14.71 22.19
CA ALA A 157 1.04 -14.53 23.62
C ALA A 157 2.33 -14.56 24.47
N GLN A 158 3.30 -15.41 24.12
CA GLN A 158 4.60 -15.43 24.79
C GLN A 158 5.45 -14.19 24.49
N LEU A 159 5.34 -13.61 23.30
CA LEU A 159 5.99 -12.33 22.98
C LEU A 159 5.31 -11.14 23.64
N GLY A 160 4.00 -11.17 23.82
CA GLY A 160 3.24 -10.10 24.47
C GLY A 160 3.74 -9.77 25.87
N GLN A 161 4.32 -10.75 26.57
CA GLN A 161 4.89 -10.59 27.91
C GLN A 161 6.35 -10.11 27.90
N ARG A 162 6.95 -9.86 26.73
CA ARG A 162 8.35 -9.47 26.58
C ARG A 162 8.53 -8.00 26.24
N TYR A 163 9.70 -7.52 26.61
CA TYR A 163 10.26 -6.25 26.18
C TYR A 163 11.70 -6.48 25.71
N LEU A 164 12.23 -5.59 24.86
CA LEU A 164 13.61 -5.69 24.37
C LEU A 164 14.55 -5.19 25.48
N ASP A 165 14.90 -6.08 26.39
CA ASP A 165 15.84 -5.81 27.46
C ASP A 165 16.85 -6.95 27.66
N HIS A 166 17.78 -6.76 28.60
CA HIS A 166 18.76 -7.78 29.04
C HIS A 166 19.52 -8.49 27.90
N GLY A 167 19.87 -7.75 26.84
CA GLY A 167 20.66 -8.25 25.72
C GLY A 167 19.84 -8.82 24.56
N LEU A 168 18.51 -8.89 24.66
CA LEU A 168 17.63 -9.21 23.53
C LEU A 168 17.60 -8.04 22.54
N LEU A 169 18.09 -8.27 21.33
CA LEU A 169 18.20 -7.28 20.26
C LEU A 169 16.98 -7.29 19.32
N GLY A 170 16.35 -8.46 19.18
CA GLY A 170 15.17 -8.63 18.35
C GLY A 170 14.62 -10.04 18.38
N VAL A 171 13.44 -10.21 17.79
CA VAL A 171 12.76 -11.49 17.67
C VAL A 171 12.15 -11.65 16.29
N GLU A 172 12.24 -12.84 15.73
CA GLU A 172 11.59 -13.23 14.48
C GLU A 172 10.56 -14.33 14.74
N LEU A 173 9.41 -14.29 14.07
CA LEU A 173 8.42 -15.36 14.02
C LEU A 173 8.12 -15.72 12.56
N LEU A 174 8.00 -17.01 12.27
CA LEU A 174 7.68 -17.53 10.94
C LEU A 174 6.69 -18.67 11.06
N ARG A 175 5.53 -18.56 10.42
CA ARG A 175 4.59 -19.67 10.27
C ARG A 175 5.05 -20.57 9.13
N LEU A 176 5.04 -21.87 9.37
CA LEU A 176 5.33 -22.90 8.37
C LEU A 176 4.03 -23.36 7.69
N PRO A 177 4.10 -23.95 6.48
CA PRO A 177 2.96 -24.57 5.82
C PRO A 177 2.22 -25.62 6.68
N SER A 178 2.90 -26.25 7.64
CA SER A 178 2.30 -27.22 8.56
C SER A 178 1.47 -26.60 9.69
N GLY A 179 1.39 -25.26 9.77
CA GLY A 179 0.79 -24.53 10.90
C GLY A 179 1.72 -24.33 12.10
N ALA A 180 2.85 -25.05 12.15
CA ALA A 180 3.87 -24.84 13.17
C ALA A 180 4.53 -23.47 13.05
N VAL A 181 5.08 -22.95 14.15
CA VAL A 181 5.71 -21.63 14.20
C VAL A 181 7.15 -21.76 14.65
N LEU A 182 8.06 -21.19 13.86
CA LEU A 182 9.44 -20.99 14.25
C LEU A 182 9.60 -19.61 14.88
N ARG A 183 10.36 -19.53 15.96
CA ARG A 183 10.71 -18.29 16.63
C ARG A 183 12.22 -18.20 16.78
N ARG A 184 12.82 -17.05 16.47
CA ARG A 184 14.25 -16.80 16.71
C ARG A 184 14.40 -15.60 17.62
N ASP A 185 15.03 -15.80 18.76
CA ASP A 185 15.42 -14.73 19.68
C ASP A 185 16.87 -14.35 19.42
N TRP A 186 17.14 -13.06 19.16
CA TRP A 186 18.48 -12.54 18.89
C TRP A 186 19.07 -11.89 20.14
N VAL A 187 20.20 -12.38 20.60
CA VAL A 187 20.89 -11.89 21.80
C VAL A 187 22.27 -11.36 21.43
N GLY A 188 22.61 -10.17 21.94
CA GLY A 188 23.93 -9.56 21.76
C GLY A 188 24.98 -10.21 22.65
N LEU A 189 26.06 -10.71 22.04
CA LEU A 189 27.21 -11.29 22.73
C LEU A 189 28.52 -10.63 22.25
N GLU A 190 29.62 -10.84 22.97
CA GLU A 190 30.96 -10.49 22.48
C GLU A 190 31.23 -11.26 21.17
N GLY A 191 31.41 -10.53 20.06
CA GLY A 191 31.58 -11.10 18.73
C GLY A 191 30.37 -11.00 17.79
N GLY A 192 29.23 -10.47 18.25
CA GLY A 192 28.04 -10.20 17.43
C GLY A 192 26.76 -10.81 17.99
N ALA A 193 25.63 -10.53 17.34
CA ALA A 193 24.35 -11.10 17.69
C ALA A 193 24.28 -12.59 17.33
N THR A 194 23.68 -13.39 18.21
CA THR A 194 23.42 -14.82 17.99
C THR A 194 21.94 -15.10 18.13
N GLY A 195 21.41 -16.00 17.30
CA GLY A 195 20.00 -16.33 17.25
C GLY A 195 19.73 -17.75 17.75
N SER A 196 18.81 -17.91 18.72
CA SER A 196 18.33 -19.23 19.16
C SER A 196 16.93 -19.50 18.63
N ILE A 197 16.72 -20.66 18.01
CA ILE A 197 15.41 -21.03 17.44
C ILE A 197 14.59 -21.88 18.43
N GLN A 198 13.32 -21.54 18.57
CA GLN A 198 12.29 -22.27 19.30
C GLN A 198 11.15 -22.64 18.33
N THR A 199 10.44 -23.72 18.62
CA THR A 199 9.33 -24.21 17.80
C THR A 199 8.03 -24.28 18.62
N TYR A 200 6.91 -23.99 17.97
CA TYR A 200 5.57 -24.18 18.50
C TYR A 200 4.79 -25.06 17.53
N GLY A 201 4.29 -26.20 17.99
CA GLY A 201 3.70 -27.25 17.14
C GLY A 201 4.71 -28.34 16.74
N ASP A 202 4.22 -29.36 16.05
CA ASP A 202 5.02 -30.49 15.59
C ASP A 202 5.81 -30.12 14.31
N VAL A 203 7.12 -30.31 14.37
CA VAL A 203 8.05 -30.06 13.25
C VAL A 203 8.80 -31.37 12.99
N ASP A 204 8.43 -32.07 11.91
CA ASP A 204 8.85 -33.46 11.64
C ASP A 204 10.37 -33.66 11.49
N SER A 205 11.12 -32.60 11.19
CA SER A 205 12.58 -32.59 11.31
C SER A 205 13.07 -31.15 11.28
N ALA A 206 14.18 -30.86 11.95
CA ALA A 206 14.79 -29.54 12.01
C ALA A 206 15.34 -29.10 10.63
N ASP A 207 14.47 -28.75 9.70
CA ASP A 207 14.84 -28.04 8.47
C ASP A 207 15.09 -26.57 8.85
N GLN A 208 16.33 -26.28 9.27
CA GLN A 208 16.78 -24.98 9.79
C GLN A 208 16.96 -23.91 8.70
N ARG A 209 16.03 -23.80 7.74
CA ARG A 209 16.05 -22.72 6.72
C ARG A 209 15.20 -21.53 7.16
N PHE A 210 15.33 -21.10 8.41
CA PHE A 210 14.66 -19.88 8.87
C PHE A 210 15.44 -18.68 8.32
N PRO A 211 14.92 -17.94 7.31
CA PRO A 211 15.63 -16.79 6.77
C PRO A 211 15.74 -15.65 7.77
N TRP A 212 16.54 -14.66 7.41
CA TRP A 212 16.52 -13.33 8.02
C TRP A 212 15.27 -12.57 7.56
N LEU A 213 14.44 -12.16 8.53
CA LEU A 213 13.17 -11.45 8.34
C LEU A 213 13.28 -9.95 8.63
N PHE A 214 14.42 -9.44 9.08
CA PHE A 214 14.57 -8.00 9.22
C PHE A 214 14.80 -7.35 7.85
N PRO A 215 14.28 -6.13 7.62
CA PRO A 215 14.35 -5.45 6.33
C PRO A 215 15.78 -5.05 5.92
N ALA A 216 16.69 -5.01 6.89
CA ALA A 216 18.09 -4.66 6.73
C ALA A 216 18.91 -5.30 7.85
N ALA A 217 20.23 -5.11 7.81
CA ALA A 217 21.12 -5.44 8.92
C ALA A 217 20.88 -4.49 10.11
N VAL A 218 19.94 -4.85 10.98
CA VAL A 218 19.54 -4.04 12.15
C VAL A 218 20.53 -4.13 13.32
N PHE A 219 21.37 -5.16 13.36
CA PHE A 219 22.48 -5.32 14.30
C PHE A 219 23.56 -6.22 13.68
N PRO A 220 24.83 -6.11 14.12
CA PRO A 220 25.91 -6.94 13.60
C PRO A 220 25.69 -8.41 13.99
N LEU A 221 25.80 -9.31 13.01
CA LEU A 221 25.69 -10.75 13.20
C LEU A 221 27.05 -11.36 13.52
N GLY A 222 27.04 -12.45 14.29
CA GLY A 222 28.23 -13.30 14.47
C GLY A 222 28.58 -14.10 13.20
N GLU A 223 29.44 -15.12 13.35
CA GLU A 223 30.05 -15.87 12.23
C GLU A 223 29.07 -16.63 11.32
N SER A 224 27.83 -16.84 11.75
CA SER A 224 26.79 -17.56 11.00
C SER A 224 25.53 -16.72 10.84
N ALA A 225 25.50 -15.91 9.78
CA ALA A 225 24.33 -15.16 9.37
C ALA A 225 23.32 -16.07 8.64
N PRO A 226 22.01 -15.98 8.96
CA PRO A 226 20.98 -16.68 8.20
C PRO A 226 20.87 -16.11 6.77
N SER A 227 20.33 -16.91 5.86
CA SER A 227 20.05 -16.47 4.49
C SER A 227 18.99 -15.37 4.49
N GLU A 228 19.17 -14.33 3.66
CA GLU A 228 18.17 -13.29 3.47
C GLU A 228 16.96 -13.79 2.67
N LEU A 229 15.81 -13.16 2.89
CA LEU A 229 14.66 -13.30 2.00
C LEU A 229 15.00 -12.80 0.61
N ARG A 230 14.60 -13.56 -0.42
CA ARG A 230 14.78 -13.14 -1.80
C ARG A 230 13.73 -12.09 -2.16
N VAL A 231 14.18 -10.85 -2.34
CA VAL A 231 13.35 -9.75 -2.84
C VAL A 231 13.01 -9.98 -4.31
N ARG A 232 11.73 -9.87 -4.66
CA ARG A 232 11.29 -9.87 -6.05
C ARG A 232 11.60 -8.54 -6.70
N PRO A 233 12.01 -8.51 -7.98
CA PRO A 233 12.23 -7.26 -8.69
C PRO A 233 10.89 -6.58 -8.99
N ALA A 234 10.74 -5.33 -8.56
CA ALA A 234 9.64 -4.49 -9.01
C ALA A 234 9.86 -4.10 -10.48
N ARG A 235 8.79 -4.09 -11.25
CA ARG A 235 8.80 -3.68 -12.66
C ARG A 235 8.26 -2.27 -12.78
N ARG A 236 8.71 -1.59 -13.83
CA ARG A 236 8.11 -0.33 -14.25
C ARG A 236 7.25 -0.57 -15.48
N TRP A 237 5.95 -0.77 -15.28
CA TRP A 237 5.07 -1.30 -16.34
C TRP A 237 5.01 -0.45 -17.60
N THR A 238 5.14 0.87 -17.44
CA THR A 238 5.19 1.79 -18.59
C THR A 238 6.42 1.56 -19.47
N GLU A 239 7.56 1.16 -18.91
CA GLU A 239 8.80 0.85 -19.63
C GLU A 239 8.81 -0.57 -20.20
N GLU A 240 7.95 -1.46 -19.68
CA GLU A 240 7.88 -2.88 -20.04
C GLU A 240 6.46 -3.32 -20.46
N PRO A 241 5.79 -2.67 -21.42
CA PRO A 241 4.37 -2.91 -21.71
C PRO A 241 4.09 -4.31 -22.26
N MET A 242 5.07 -4.96 -22.91
CA MET A 242 4.93 -6.37 -23.31
C MET A 242 4.90 -7.31 -22.10
N ALA A 243 5.72 -7.05 -21.07
CA ALA A 243 5.67 -7.83 -19.84
C ALA A 243 4.38 -7.59 -19.05
N ALA A 244 3.80 -6.38 -19.15
CA ALA A 244 2.47 -6.12 -18.59
C ALA A 244 1.38 -7.00 -19.25
N LEU A 245 1.43 -7.19 -20.57
CA LEU A 245 0.51 -8.09 -21.27
C LEU A 245 0.69 -9.56 -20.84
N GLU A 246 1.93 -10.00 -20.60
CA GLU A 246 2.21 -11.34 -20.05
C GLU A 246 1.65 -11.51 -18.62
N ALA A 247 1.79 -10.48 -17.77
CA ALA A 247 1.20 -10.48 -16.43
C ALA A 247 -0.33 -10.56 -16.47
N ILE A 248 -0.98 -9.80 -17.38
CA ILE A 248 -2.42 -9.89 -17.60
C ILE A 248 -2.80 -11.30 -18.08
N ALA A 249 -2.03 -11.90 -19.00
CA ALA A 249 -2.31 -13.23 -19.53
C ALA A 249 -2.37 -14.31 -18.43
N ALA A 250 -1.55 -14.18 -17.40
CA ALA A 250 -1.50 -15.13 -16.28
C ALA A 250 -2.78 -15.15 -15.43
N VAL A 251 -3.56 -14.05 -15.42
CA VAL A 251 -4.78 -13.91 -14.61
C VAL A 251 -6.06 -13.80 -15.45
N LEU A 252 -5.93 -13.79 -16.78
CA LEU A 252 -7.03 -13.61 -17.71
C LEU A 252 -7.91 -14.88 -17.78
N PRO A 253 -9.24 -14.78 -17.55
CA PRO A 253 -10.13 -15.93 -17.73
C PRO A 253 -10.10 -16.44 -19.17
N ALA A 254 -10.24 -17.75 -19.34
CA ALA A 254 -10.26 -18.36 -20.66
C ALA A 254 -11.40 -17.78 -21.53
N GLY A 255 -11.06 -17.27 -22.71
CA GLY A 255 -12.01 -16.65 -23.64
C GLY A 255 -12.39 -15.20 -23.32
N ALA A 256 -11.86 -14.61 -22.24
CA ALA A 256 -12.03 -13.18 -21.97
C ALA A 256 -11.33 -12.32 -23.02
N LEU A 257 -11.94 -11.17 -23.33
CA LEU A 257 -11.37 -10.16 -24.21
C LEU A 257 -11.02 -8.92 -23.39
N ILE A 258 -9.95 -8.24 -23.75
CA ILE A 258 -9.50 -7.01 -23.09
C ILE A 258 -10.31 -5.82 -23.62
N SER A 259 -10.98 -5.12 -22.73
CA SER A 259 -11.71 -3.89 -23.02
C SER A 259 -10.81 -2.65 -22.91
N GLU A 260 -10.01 -2.57 -21.85
CA GLU A 260 -9.17 -1.42 -21.52
C GLU A 260 -7.93 -1.89 -20.74
N ILE A 261 -6.81 -1.20 -20.95
CA ILE A 261 -5.61 -1.35 -20.12
C ILE A 261 -5.11 0.06 -19.79
N GLU A 262 -4.79 0.32 -18.53
CA GLU A 262 -4.04 1.48 -18.09
C GLU A 262 -2.78 1.02 -17.36
N LEU A 263 -1.63 1.54 -17.78
CA LEU A 263 -0.32 1.29 -17.19
C LEU A 263 0.18 2.59 -16.54
N THR A 264 0.35 2.55 -15.23
CA THR A 264 1.19 3.49 -14.48
C THR A 264 2.56 2.86 -14.25
N PRO A 265 3.55 3.60 -13.74
CA PRO A 265 4.85 3.01 -13.43
C PRO A 265 4.75 1.77 -12.52
N ASP A 266 3.81 1.74 -11.59
CA ASP A 266 3.72 0.75 -10.50
C ASP A 266 2.42 -0.09 -10.50
N GLN A 267 1.54 0.10 -11.47
CA GLN A 267 0.24 -0.56 -11.51
C GLN A 267 -0.21 -0.86 -12.94
N ILE A 268 -0.98 -1.95 -13.07
CA ILE A 268 -1.74 -2.29 -14.27
C ILE A 268 -3.21 -2.32 -13.86
N ASP A 269 -4.02 -1.47 -14.47
CA ASP A 269 -5.48 -1.58 -14.40
C ASP A 269 -5.98 -2.17 -15.72
N VAL A 270 -6.78 -3.23 -15.62
CA VAL A 270 -7.30 -3.95 -16.77
C VAL A 270 -8.79 -4.19 -16.64
N SER A 271 -9.51 -3.89 -17.70
CA SER A 271 -10.94 -4.18 -17.84
C SER A 271 -11.12 -5.23 -18.92
N ILE A 272 -12.00 -6.21 -18.68
CA ILE A 272 -12.29 -7.30 -19.61
C ILE A 272 -13.77 -7.33 -19.98
N VAL A 273 -14.05 -7.83 -21.18
CA VAL A 273 -15.37 -8.26 -21.64
C VAL A 273 -15.46 -9.76 -21.37
N HIS A 274 -16.14 -10.12 -20.31
CA HIS A 274 -16.33 -11.50 -19.88
C HIS A 274 -17.41 -11.56 -18.79
N PRO A 275 -18.32 -12.56 -18.80
CA PRO A 275 -19.23 -12.80 -17.69
C PRO A 275 -18.47 -12.92 -16.37
N THR A 276 -18.67 -11.96 -15.47
CA THR A 276 -17.96 -11.85 -14.20
C THR A 276 -18.96 -12.03 -13.07
N ALA A 277 -18.70 -12.95 -12.15
CA ALA A 277 -19.63 -13.25 -11.07
C ALA A 277 -19.98 -11.98 -10.27
N ALA A 278 -21.28 -11.77 -10.04
CA ALA A 278 -21.75 -10.69 -9.21
C ALA A 278 -21.37 -10.93 -7.74
N PHE A 279 -21.38 -9.87 -6.93
CA PHE A 279 -21.16 -9.98 -5.48
C PHE A 279 -22.22 -10.83 -4.78
N ASP A 280 -23.44 -10.76 -5.30
CA ASP A 280 -24.59 -11.50 -4.82
C ASP A 280 -24.79 -12.70 -5.73
N ALA A 281 -24.81 -13.91 -5.15
CA ALA A 281 -24.94 -15.16 -5.88
C ALA A 281 -26.27 -15.26 -6.66
N ASP A 282 -27.29 -14.50 -6.23
CA ASP A 282 -28.61 -14.47 -6.87
C ASP A 282 -28.69 -13.51 -8.06
N GLN A 283 -27.66 -12.68 -8.28
CA GLN A 283 -27.61 -11.74 -9.40
C GLN A 283 -26.94 -12.37 -10.64
N PRO A 284 -27.41 -12.04 -11.85
CA PRO A 284 -26.74 -12.51 -13.06
C PRO A 284 -25.29 -11.96 -13.11
N PRO A 285 -24.35 -12.70 -13.73
CA PRO A 285 -23.00 -12.20 -13.93
C PRO A 285 -22.99 -10.88 -14.69
N ALA A 286 -22.15 -9.96 -14.26
CA ALA A 286 -21.93 -8.70 -14.95
C ALA A 286 -21.18 -8.97 -16.28
N PRO A 287 -21.45 -8.19 -17.35
CA PRO A 287 -20.83 -8.40 -18.65
C PRO A 287 -19.33 -8.03 -18.70
N PHE A 288 -18.84 -7.26 -17.73
CA PHE A 288 -17.44 -6.83 -17.65
C PHE A 288 -16.83 -7.13 -16.29
N GLY A 289 -15.51 -7.24 -16.27
CA GLY A 289 -14.70 -7.41 -15.07
C GLY A 289 -13.55 -6.42 -15.03
N GLU A 290 -13.17 -5.96 -13.86
CA GLU A 290 -11.99 -5.11 -13.63
C GLU A 290 -11.01 -5.78 -12.67
N MET A 291 -9.72 -5.60 -12.92
CA MET A 291 -8.66 -6.07 -12.05
C MET A 291 -7.48 -5.10 -12.04
N THR A 292 -6.86 -4.99 -10.88
CA THR A 292 -5.64 -4.22 -10.67
C THR A 292 -4.50 -5.16 -10.29
N LEU A 293 -3.37 -5.06 -11.00
CA LEU A 293 -2.12 -5.75 -10.68
C LEU A 293 -1.10 -4.73 -10.17
N ASP A 294 -0.30 -5.12 -9.19
CA ASP A 294 0.73 -4.27 -8.59
C ASP A 294 2.06 -4.26 -9.38
N GLU A 295 3.09 -3.62 -8.85
CA GLU A 295 4.42 -3.46 -9.46
C GLU A 295 5.17 -4.79 -9.67
N TYR A 296 4.61 -5.92 -9.23
CA TYR A 296 5.15 -7.28 -9.42
C TYR A 296 4.26 -8.16 -10.29
N GLY A 297 3.12 -7.64 -10.75
CA GLY A 297 2.19 -8.36 -11.62
C GLY A 297 1.26 -9.26 -10.82
N VAL A 298 1.15 -9.01 -9.50
CA VAL A 298 0.24 -9.75 -8.64
C VAL A 298 -1.08 -9.01 -8.60
N ALA A 299 -2.17 -9.72 -8.93
CA ALA A 299 -3.51 -9.21 -8.78
C ALA A 299 -3.78 -8.85 -7.32
N SER A 300 -4.28 -7.64 -7.08
CA SER A 300 -4.63 -7.12 -5.74
C SER A 300 -5.65 -8.00 -5.01
N ARG A 301 -6.45 -8.77 -5.76
CA ARG A 301 -7.46 -9.71 -5.28
C ARG A 301 -7.43 -10.99 -6.13
N GLY A 302 -7.88 -12.11 -5.56
CA GLY A 302 -8.05 -13.38 -6.28
C GLY A 302 -9.27 -13.45 -7.20
N TRP A 303 -9.97 -12.34 -7.45
CA TRP A 303 -11.20 -12.30 -8.23
C TRP A 303 -11.34 -10.98 -9.01
N TRP A 304 -12.14 -11.02 -10.09
CA TRP A 304 -12.42 -9.89 -10.97
C TRP A 304 -13.62 -9.07 -10.48
N TYR A 305 -13.49 -7.75 -10.40
CA TYR A 305 -14.55 -6.86 -9.94
C TYR A 305 -15.65 -6.72 -11.00
N PRO A 306 -16.92 -7.10 -10.73
CA PRO A 306 -17.99 -7.06 -11.73
C PRO A 306 -18.38 -5.62 -12.09
N ARG A 307 -18.58 -5.36 -13.38
CA ARG A 307 -19.01 -4.06 -13.92
C ARG A 307 -20.08 -4.21 -15.00
N GLU A 308 -21.09 -3.36 -14.94
CA GLU A 308 -22.16 -3.30 -15.94
C GLU A 308 -21.73 -2.60 -17.24
N GLU A 309 -20.75 -1.71 -17.15
CA GLU A 309 -20.25 -0.94 -18.27
C GLU A 309 -18.71 -0.94 -18.31
N PRO A 310 -18.09 -0.91 -19.50
CA PRO A 310 -16.64 -1.02 -19.67
C PRO A 310 -15.88 0.30 -19.40
N GLY A 311 -16.50 1.30 -18.78
CA GLY A 311 -15.89 2.64 -18.63
C GLY A 311 -15.60 3.28 -19.99
N PHE A 312 -14.32 3.56 -20.26
CA PHE A 312 -13.84 4.11 -21.54
C PHE A 312 -13.32 3.03 -22.51
N GLY A 313 -13.46 1.76 -22.13
CA GLY A 313 -12.98 0.60 -22.88
C GLY A 313 -13.83 0.17 -24.08
N CYS A 314 -13.27 -0.77 -24.83
CA CYS A 314 -13.87 -1.39 -26.00
C CYS A 314 -14.98 -2.38 -25.61
N ARG A 315 -16.24 -2.04 -25.91
CA ARG A 315 -17.40 -2.93 -25.65
C ARG A 315 -17.27 -4.34 -26.25
N SER A 316 -16.62 -4.47 -27.41
CA SER A 316 -16.36 -5.77 -28.05
C SER A 316 -15.11 -6.48 -27.53
N GLY A 317 -14.24 -5.76 -26.82
CA GLY A 317 -12.91 -6.20 -26.42
C GLY A 317 -11.97 -6.53 -27.58
N ARG A 318 -10.73 -6.90 -27.24
CA ARG A 318 -9.68 -7.43 -28.11
C ARG A 318 -8.93 -8.57 -27.44
N THR A 319 -8.37 -9.45 -28.24
CA THR A 319 -7.44 -10.47 -27.71
C THR A 319 -6.10 -9.85 -27.33
N LEU A 320 -5.37 -10.47 -26.40
CA LEU A 320 -4.01 -10.04 -26.05
C LEU A 320 -3.06 -10.05 -27.26
N GLU A 321 -3.24 -11.00 -28.19
CA GLU A 321 -2.47 -11.06 -29.43
C GLU A 321 -2.68 -9.80 -30.28
N GLN A 322 -3.94 -9.39 -30.49
CA GLN A 322 -4.25 -8.17 -31.23
C GLN A 322 -3.68 -6.92 -30.55
N LEU A 323 -3.77 -6.84 -29.21
CA LEU A 323 -3.21 -5.72 -28.46
C LEU A 323 -1.69 -5.65 -28.54
N SER A 324 -1.03 -6.81 -28.52
CA SER A 324 0.42 -6.91 -28.69
C SER A 324 0.84 -6.39 -30.07
N GLN A 325 0.12 -6.75 -31.13
CA GLN A 325 0.41 -6.24 -32.47
C GLN A 325 0.21 -4.73 -32.58
N LEU A 326 -0.86 -4.19 -31.97
CA LEU A 326 -1.08 -2.74 -31.93
C LEU A 326 0.03 -2.02 -31.15
N LEU A 327 0.47 -2.58 -30.03
CA LEU A 327 1.54 -2.02 -29.21
C LEU A 327 2.88 -1.97 -29.96
N LEU A 328 3.21 -3.00 -30.73
CA LEU A 328 4.43 -3.04 -31.57
C LEU A 328 4.46 -1.93 -32.63
N THR A 329 3.30 -1.40 -33.03
CA THR A 329 3.20 -0.28 -33.97
C THR A 329 3.16 1.09 -33.28
N ALA A 330 3.02 1.13 -31.95
CA ALA A 330 2.96 2.37 -31.20
C ALA A 330 4.37 2.98 -31.03
N GLN A 331 4.45 4.31 -31.09
CA GLN A 331 5.69 5.03 -30.76
C GLN A 331 5.78 5.15 -29.25
N ILE A 332 6.70 4.39 -28.64
CA ILE A 332 6.95 4.40 -27.19
C ILE A 332 8.11 5.38 -26.92
N PRO A 333 7.91 6.44 -26.12
CA PRO A 333 9.00 7.34 -25.72
C PRO A 333 9.99 6.61 -24.80
N THR A 334 11.17 7.19 -24.58
CA THR A 334 12.24 6.55 -23.79
C THR A 334 11.90 6.43 -22.29
N GLN A 335 10.99 7.25 -21.76
CA GLN A 335 10.58 7.24 -20.35
C GLN A 335 9.09 7.56 -20.22
N PRO A 336 8.22 6.63 -20.63
CA PRO A 336 6.78 6.84 -20.57
C PRO A 336 6.32 6.97 -19.11
N GLN A 337 5.54 8.00 -18.85
CA GLN A 337 4.87 8.26 -17.58
C GLN A 337 3.56 7.48 -17.49
N SER A 338 2.90 7.27 -18.63
CA SER A 338 1.72 6.42 -18.71
C SER A 338 1.58 5.78 -20.08
N ALA A 339 0.91 4.63 -20.12
CA ALA A 339 0.47 4.00 -21.37
C ALA A 339 -0.93 3.44 -21.16
N TRP A 340 -1.84 3.67 -22.11
CA TRP A 340 -3.18 3.09 -22.01
C TRP A 340 -3.69 2.63 -23.37
N TYR A 341 -4.47 1.56 -23.36
CA TYR A 341 -5.25 1.07 -24.48
C TYR A 341 -6.73 1.29 -24.18
N SER A 342 -7.44 2.04 -25.02
CA SER A 342 -8.90 2.16 -24.92
C SER A 342 -9.57 2.44 -26.27
N CYS A 343 -10.89 2.22 -26.32
CA CYS A 343 -11.74 2.62 -27.44
C CYS A 343 -12.42 3.98 -27.21
N SER A 344 -11.90 4.80 -26.29
CA SER A 344 -12.46 6.13 -26.08
C SER A 344 -12.41 6.94 -27.38
N PRO A 345 -13.52 7.56 -27.84
CA PRO A 345 -13.52 8.44 -29.01
C PRO A 345 -12.61 9.67 -28.87
N ALA A 346 -12.17 9.99 -27.64
CA ALA A 346 -11.20 11.04 -27.39
C ALA A 346 -9.80 10.70 -27.93
N PHE A 347 -9.49 9.40 -28.11
CA PHE A 347 -8.15 8.91 -28.43
C PHE A 347 -8.12 7.87 -29.57
N SER A 348 -9.28 7.37 -29.99
CA SER A 348 -9.44 6.33 -31.03
C SER A 348 -10.66 6.60 -31.91
N ASP A 349 -10.91 5.75 -32.90
CA ASP A 349 -12.11 5.77 -33.75
C ASP A 349 -13.37 5.19 -33.07
N GLY A 350 -13.28 4.79 -31.80
CA GLY A 350 -14.37 4.18 -31.05
C GLY A 350 -14.57 2.68 -31.27
N GLN A 351 -13.89 2.07 -32.25
CA GLN A 351 -14.10 0.66 -32.63
C GLN A 351 -12.82 -0.18 -32.55
N ASN A 352 -11.70 0.36 -33.03
CA ASN A 352 -10.43 -0.39 -33.11
C ASN A 352 -9.60 -0.24 -31.83
N GLY A 353 -9.80 0.86 -31.11
CA GLY A 353 -8.98 1.23 -29.98
C GLY A 353 -7.56 1.59 -30.40
N SER A 354 -6.82 2.26 -29.53
CA SER A 354 -5.44 2.65 -29.79
C SER A 354 -4.64 2.65 -28.50
N TRP A 355 -3.36 2.34 -28.62
CA TRP A 355 -2.40 2.63 -27.55
C TRP A 355 -2.06 4.11 -27.59
N THR A 356 -2.17 4.77 -26.46
CA THR A 356 -1.59 6.09 -26.24
C THR A 356 -0.52 5.98 -25.18
N VAL A 357 0.67 6.49 -25.47
CA VAL A 357 1.82 6.45 -24.58
C VAL A 357 2.35 7.88 -24.42
N ARG A 358 2.57 8.32 -23.18
CA ARG A 358 2.97 9.69 -22.86
C ARG A 358 4.22 9.73 -22.00
#